data_AF-A0A428PLA6-F1
#
_entry.id   AF-A0A428PLA6-F1
#
_cell.length_a   1.000
_cell.length_b   1.000
_cell.length_c   1.000
_cell.angle_alpha   90.00
_cell.angle_beta   90.00
_cell.angle_gamma   90.00
#
_symmetry.space_group_name_H-M   'P 1'
#
loop_
_entity.id
_entity.type
_entity.pdbx_description
1 polymer ?
#
loop_
_entity_poly.entity_id
_entity_poly.type
_entity_poly.pdbx_seq_one_letter_code
_entity_poly.pdbx_strand_id
1 'polypeptide(L)'
;MASSEEAGLGSPKDVLSNMSPEARKEAYNKLLVASSPILVFQESASRPIEFFVPGKPTQWPALPLAKCREYDEQETNAVFYGSNHFNLVDTTTRRETSILQAFLVSPTPAHARLLSHMSLSFPGLEAIQGRPEALGLSQDGEYLLPKGRKDLDEPLEQTAQRETFEETGIRVRLLPVNIDTLATLPSSIKAKDRPTGVTEPIAVTQRFNTKNILKIIFWYVAAGDSTTAREEGTQQENEEFDTVWVGFDNVNSTLSFEDDRGIVEAAIAAVCRGVPQTS
;
A
#
# COMPACT_ATOMS: atom_id res chain seq x y z
N MET A 1 -25.39 52.98 -34.29
CA MET A 1 -25.71 51.55 -34.16
C MET A 1 -24.41 50.79 -34.27
N ALA A 2 -24.06 50.00 -33.27
CA ALA A 2 -23.01 49.00 -33.36
C ALA A 2 -23.52 47.78 -32.59
N SER A 3 -23.70 46.65 -33.29
CA SER A 3 -24.21 45.42 -32.70
C SER A 3 -23.04 44.69 -32.07
N SER A 4 -23.03 44.58 -30.74
CA SER A 4 -22.13 43.68 -30.03
C SER A 4 -22.67 42.25 -30.16
N GLU A 5 -22.13 41.49 -31.12
CA GLU A 5 -22.29 40.03 -31.15
C GLU A 5 -21.49 39.42 -29.99
N GLU A 6 -22.09 39.38 -28.79
CA GLU A 6 -21.71 38.35 -27.83
C GLU A 6 -22.16 37.01 -28.39
N ALA A 7 -21.20 36.24 -28.91
CA ALA A 7 -21.41 34.85 -29.27
C ALA A 7 -21.79 34.08 -27.99
N GLY A 8 -23.09 33.86 -27.82
CA GLY A 8 -23.65 33.13 -26.67
C GLY A 8 -23.16 31.68 -26.65
N LEU A 9 -22.03 31.46 -25.99
CA LEU A 9 -21.69 30.17 -25.43
C LEU A 9 -22.85 29.80 -24.48
N GLY A 10 -23.62 28.79 -24.89
CA GLY A 10 -24.73 28.28 -24.08
C GLY A 10 -24.25 27.84 -22.70
N SER A 11 -25.20 27.58 -21.81
CA SER A 11 -24.90 27.04 -20.48
C SER A 11 -23.97 25.83 -20.62
N PRO A 12 -23.06 25.55 -19.66
CA PRO A 12 -22.23 24.34 -19.71
C PRO A 12 -23.03 23.05 -19.93
N LYS A 13 -24.32 23.03 -19.56
CA LYS A 13 -25.25 21.94 -19.86
C LYS A 13 -25.58 21.81 -21.35
N ASP A 14 -25.76 22.92 -22.08
CA ASP A 14 -26.04 22.97 -23.51
C ASP A 14 -24.83 22.51 -24.35
N VAL A 15 -23.62 22.74 -23.84
CA VAL A 15 -22.38 22.28 -24.48
C VAL A 15 -22.20 20.77 -24.34
N LEU A 16 -22.47 20.21 -23.16
CA LEU A 16 -22.36 18.77 -22.91
C LEU A 16 -23.49 17.96 -23.55
N SER A 17 -24.72 18.48 -23.59
CA SER A 17 -25.88 17.79 -24.17
C SER A 17 -25.78 17.54 -25.67
N ASN A 18 -25.00 18.35 -26.39
CA ASN A 18 -24.76 18.22 -27.82
C ASN A 18 -23.55 17.32 -28.18
N MET A 19 -22.85 16.76 -27.19
CA MET A 19 -21.70 15.85 -27.40
C MET A 19 -22.13 14.38 -27.48
N SER A 20 -21.42 13.58 -28.30
CA SER A 20 -21.54 12.12 -28.28
C SER A 20 -21.08 11.55 -26.92
N PRO A 21 -21.52 10.34 -26.52
CA PRO A 21 -21.07 9.70 -25.28
C PRO A 21 -19.55 9.58 -25.16
N GLU A 22 -18.87 9.28 -26.27
CA GLU A 22 -17.41 9.14 -26.33
C GLU A 22 -16.72 10.50 -26.12
N ALA A 23 -17.24 11.56 -26.76
CA ALA A 23 -16.73 12.91 -26.60
C ALA A 23 -16.95 13.46 -25.18
N ARG A 24 -18.10 13.17 -24.55
CA ARG A 24 -18.34 13.50 -23.13
C ARG A 24 -17.40 12.74 -22.20
N LYS A 25 -17.24 11.42 -22.41
CA LYS A 25 -16.32 10.60 -21.60
C LYS A 25 -14.89 11.12 -21.68
N GLU A 26 -14.43 11.52 -22.86
CA GLU A 26 -13.11 12.11 -23.07
C GLU A 26 -12.97 13.49 -22.39
N ALA A 27 -14.02 14.32 -22.43
CA ALA A 27 -14.06 15.58 -21.68
C ALA A 27 -14.01 15.34 -20.16
N TYR A 28 -14.77 14.36 -19.64
CA TYR A 28 -14.75 13.99 -18.23
C TYR A 28 -13.41 13.42 -17.79
N ASN A 29 -12.75 12.58 -18.61
CA ASN A 29 -11.38 12.12 -18.34
C ASN A 29 -10.44 13.30 -18.15
N LYS A 30 -10.44 14.27 -19.07
CA LYS A 30 -9.59 15.48 -18.99
C LYS A 30 -9.88 16.37 -17.78
N LEU A 31 -11.13 16.42 -17.30
CA LEU A 31 -11.55 17.27 -16.20
C LEU A 31 -11.40 16.63 -14.81
N LEU A 32 -11.63 15.32 -14.71
CA LEU A 32 -11.86 14.58 -13.47
C LEU A 32 -10.81 13.52 -13.16
N VAL A 33 -9.96 13.13 -14.13
CA VAL A 33 -8.90 12.13 -13.90
C VAL A 33 -7.57 12.82 -13.59
N ALA A 34 -6.97 12.41 -12.47
CA ALA A 34 -5.64 12.82 -12.05
C ALA A 34 -4.57 11.90 -12.65
N SER A 35 -3.43 12.46 -13.01
CA SER A 35 -2.20 11.73 -13.36
C SER A 35 -1.45 11.19 -12.13
N SER A 36 -1.96 11.43 -10.92
CA SER A 36 -1.35 11.10 -9.64
C SER A 36 -2.45 10.73 -8.63
N PRO A 37 -2.18 9.91 -7.61
CA PRO A 37 -3.23 9.45 -6.68
C PRO A 37 -3.98 10.61 -6.01
N ILE A 38 -5.30 10.45 -5.90
CA ILE A 38 -6.15 11.34 -5.11
C ILE A 38 -6.01 10.95 -3.65
N LEU A 39 -5.47 11.87 -2.86
CA LEU A 39 -5.40 11.72 -1.40
C LEU A 39 -6.78 11.99 -0.82
N VAL A 40 -7.32 11.00 -0.10
CA VAL A 40 -8.62 11.01 0.55
C VAL A 40 -8.38 11.16 2.05
N PHE A 41 -8.87 12.25 2.63
CA PHE A 41 -8.68 12.53 4.06
C PHE A 41 -9.95 13.12 4.67
N GLN A 42 -9.99 13.20 6.00
CA GLN A 42 -11.11 13.76 6.75
C GLN A 42 -10.58 14.41 8.04
N GLU A 43 -10.70 15.74 8.16
CA GLU A 43 -10.23 16.50 9.34
C GLU A 43 -10.86 15.97 10.64
N SER A 44 -12.16 15.61 10.61
CA SER A 44 -12.84 14.94 11.71
C SER A 44 -14.09 14.19 11.26
N ALA A 45 -14.57 13.25 12.09
CA ALA A 45 -15.74 12.43 11.77
C ALA A 45 -17.05 13.21 11.53
N SER A 46 -17.12 14.49 11.93
CA SER A 46 -18.23 15.42 11.67
C SER A 46 -18.05 16.29 10.42
N ARG A 47 -16.92 16.17 9.71
CA ARG A 47 -16.62 16.85 8.44
C ARG A 47 -16.90 15.93 7.25
N PRO A 48 -17.21 16.49 6.06
CA PRO A 48 -17.20 15.71 4.83
C PRO A 48 -15.79 15.19 4.52
N ILE A 49 -15.70 14.21 3.63
CA ILE A 49 -14.43 13.76 3.07
C ILE A 49 -13.90 14.79 2.10
N GLU A 50 -12.59 14.99 2.15
CA GLU A 50 -11.86 15.91 1.30
C GLU A 50 -10.91 15.15 0.37
N PHE A 51 -10.73 15.70 -0.82
CA PHE A 51 -9.92 15.13 -1.89
C PHE A 51 -8.82 16.13 -2.26
N PHE A 52 -7.57 15.70 -2.24
CA PHE A 52 -6.42 16.52 -2.62
C PHE A 52 -5.54 15.79 -3.63
N VAL A 53 -4.99 16.53 -4.59
CA VAL A 53 -3.97 16.02 -5.52
C VAL A 53 -2.78 16.98 -5.53
N PRO A 54 -1.56 16.48 -5.23
CA PRO A 54 -0.34 17.27 -5.33
C PRO A 54 -0.21 17.95 -6.70
N GLY A 55 0.09 19.25 -6.73
CA GLY A 55 0.25 20.02 -7.97
C GLY A 55 -1.05 20.43 -8.67
N LYS A 56 -2.23 20.08 -8.16
CA LYS A 56 -3.53 20.62 -8.63
C LYS A 56 -3.97 21.80 -7.74
N PRO A 57 -4.83 22.73 -8.25
CA PRO A 57 -5.41 23.79 -7.42
C PRO A 57 -6.25 23.22 -6.27
N THR A 58 -6.30 23.90 -5.12
CA THR A 58 -6.99 23.44 -3.90
C THR A 58 -8.48 23.11 -4.10
N GLN A 59 -9.14 23.71 -5.09
CA GLN A 59 -10.55 23.44 -5.43
C GLN A 59 -10.73 22.23 -6.37
N TRP A 60 -9.65 21.56 -6.78
CA TRP A 60 -9.65 20.37 -7.63
C TRP A 60 -9.41 19.12 -6.75
N PRO A 61 -10.22 18.05 -6.85
CA PRO A 61 -11.26 17.80 -7.85
C PRO A 61 -12.66 18.34 -7.50
N ALA A 62 -12.87 18.90 -6.31
CA ALA A 62 -14.21 19.21 -5.78
C ALA A 62 -15.09 20.08 -6.70
N LEU A 63 -14.56 21.18 -7.25
CA LEU A 63 -15.31 22.10 -8.11
C LEU A 63 -15.67 21.51 -9.48
N PRO A 64 -14.75 20.87 -10.25
CA PRO A 64 -15.11 20.12 -11.45
C PRO A 64 -16.12 18.99 -11.17
N LEU A 65 -15.92 18.23 -10.09
CA LEU A 65 -16.77 17.09 -9.74
C LEU A 65 -18.21 17.53 -9.47
N ALA A 66 -18.42 18.61 -8.73
CA ALA A 66 -19.74 19.19 -8.50
C ALA A 66 -20.42 19.60 -9.82
N LYS A 67 -19.72 20.34 -10.69
CA LYS A 67 -20.25 20.80 -11.98
C LYS A 67 -20.64 19.67 -12.94
N CYS A 68 -19.86 18.60 -12.99
CA CYS A 68 -20.18 17.44 -13.80
C CYS A 68 -21.39 16.66 -13.22
N ARG A 69 -21.48 16.52 -11.89
CA ARG A 69 -22.63 15.89 -11.22
C ARG A 69 -23.96 16.63 -11.43
N GLU A 70 -23.94 17.96 -11.54
CA GLU A 70 -25.14 18.75 -11.88
C GLU A 70 -25.72 18.44 -13.27
N TYR A 71 -24.93 17.83 -14.17
CA TYR A 71 -25.34 17.44 -15.51
C TYR A 71 -25.72 15.95 -15.58
N ASP A 72 -24.80 15.06 -15.24
CA ASP A 72 -25.03 13.61 -15.18
C ASP A 72 -24.19 13.01 -14.05
N GLU A 73 -24.82 12.79 -12.89
CA GLU A 73 -24.17 12.20 -11.73
C GLU A 73 -23.64 10.78 -11.99
N GLN A 74 -24.33 9.98 -12.79
CA GLN A 74 -23.98 8.58 -13.01
C GLN A 74 -22.75 8.45 -13.92
N GLU A 75 -22.75 9.14 -15.07
CA GLU A 75 -21.61 9.17 -16.00
C GLU A 75 -20.39 9.84 -15.33
N THR A 76 -20.62 10.91 -14.55
CA THR A 76 -19.56 11.59 -13.78
C THR A 76 -18.93 10.69 -12.72
N ASN A 77 -19.74 10.03 -11.88
CA ASN A 77 -19.23 9.15 -10.83
C ASN A 77 -18.55 7.91 -11.42
N ALA A 78 -19.03 7.40 -12.57
CA ALA A 78 -18.38 6.29 -13.25
C ALA A 78 -16.97 6.62 -13.75
N VAL A 79 -16.75 7.82 -14.31
CA VAL A 79 -15.40 8.28 -14.68
C VAL A 79 -14.56 8.59 -13.45
N PHE A 80 -15.10 9.37 -12.49
CA PHE A 80 -14.32 9.82 -11.34
C PHE A 80 -13.85 8.65 -10.45
N TYR A 81 -14.73 7.71 -10.08
CA TYR A 81 -14.35 6.58 -9.24
C TYR A 81 -13.71 5.42 -10.02
N GLY A 82 -14.01 5.29 -11.32
CA GLY A 82 -13.49 4.18 -12.14
C GLY A 82 -12.13 4.41 -12.78
N SER A 83 -11.71 5.67 -12.94
CA SER A 83 -10.47 6.03 -13.65
C SER A 83 -9.45 6.77 -12.80
N ASN A 84 -9.70 7.00 -11.51
CA ASN A 84 -8.73 7.53 -10.55
C ASN A 84 -8.23 6.47 -9.57
N HIS A 85 -7.01 6.67 -9.07
CA HIS A 85 -6.46 5.92 -7.94
C HIS A 85 -6.66 6.73 -6.65
N PHE A 86 -7.20 6.11 -5.60
CA PHE A 86 -7.47 6.76 -4.32
C PHE A 86 -6.56 6.21 -3.20
N ASN A 87 -5.81 7.10 -2.57
CA ASN A 87 -5.00 6.80 -1.39
C ASN A 87 -5.66 7.43 -0.15
N LEU A 88 -6.02 6.63 0.85
CA LEU A 88 -6.50 7.16 2.11
C LEU A 88 -5.31 7.65 2.94
N VAL A 89 -5.41 8.85 3.52
CA VAL A 89 -4.34 9.51 4.28
C VAL A 89 -4.88 9.91 5.64
N ASP A 90 -4.34 9.34 6.72
CA ASP A 90 -4.66 9.79 8.08
C ASP A 90 -3.91 11.09 8.39
N THR A 91 -4.62 12.08 8.91
CA THR A 91 -4.04 13.31 9.47
C THR A 91 -3.88 13.24 10.98
N THR A 92 -4.46 12.24 11.66
CA THR A 92 -4.41 12.03 13.12
C THR A 92 -4.60 10.56 13.52
N THR A 93 -3.48 9.80 13.57
CA THR A 93 -3.16 8.43 14.08
C THR A 93 -4.21 7.49 14.73
N ARG A 94 -5.51 7.63 14.46
CA ARG A 94 -6.62 6.86 15.07
C ARG A 94 -7.87 6.77 14.20
N ARG A 95 -7.88 7.24 12.94
CA ARG A 95 -9.14 7.48 12.20
C ARG A 95 -9.34 6.71 10.90
N GLU A 96 -8.36 5.92 10.46
CA GLU A 96 -8.40 5.23 9.17
C GLU A 96 -9.67 4.41 8.91
N THR A 97 -10.17 3.64 9.89
CA THR A 97 -11.42 2.88 9.75
C THR A 97 -12.65 3.78 9.54
N SER A 98 -12.68 4.96 10.17
CA SER A 98 -13.78 5.93 10.02
C SER A 98 -13.72 6.65 8.67
N ILE A 99 -12.51 7.02 8.21
CA ILE A 99 -12.30 7.63 6.89
C ILE A 99 -12.67 6.63 5.79
N LEU A 100 -12.24 5.38 5.93
CA LEU A 100 -12.62 4.28 5.03
C LEU A 100 -14.13 4.07 5.01
N GLN A 101 -14.77 3.95 6.18
CA GLN A 101 -16.21 3.72 6.27
C GLN A 101 -17.01 4.88 5.64
N ALA A 102 -16.63 6.13 5.92
CA ALA A 102 -17.24 7.29 5.29
C ALA A 102 -16.97 7.31 3.76
N PHE A 103 -15.78 6.90 3.31
CA PHE A 103 -15.42 6.87 1.90
C PHE A 103 -16.23 5.84 1.15
N LEU A 104 -16.39 4.63 1.69
CA LEU A 104 -17.20 3.55 1.12
C LEU A 104 -18.71 3.84 1.10
N VAL A 105 -19.19 4.77 1.93
CA VAL A 105 -20.57 5.29 1.90
C VAL A 105 -20.75 6.43 0.88
N SER A 106 -19.67 7.08 0.44
CA SER A 106 -19.73 8.19 -0.53
C SER A 106 -20.09 7.80 -1.97
N PRO A 107 -19.66 6.66 -2.57
CA PRO A 107 -20.26 6.15 -3.79
C PRO A 107 -21.59 5.45 -3.46
N THR A 108 -22.61 5.64 -4.29
CA THR A 108 -23.81 4.79 -4.18
C THR A 108 -23.45 3.33 -4.50
N PRO A 109 -24.22 2.32 -4.03
CA PRO A 109 -23.90 0.91 -4.27
C PRO A 109 -23.68 0.53 -5.74
N ALA A 110 -24.30 1.26 -6.68
CA ALA A 110 -24.12 1.08 -8.12
C ALA A 110 -22.72 1.51 -8.64
N HIS A 111 -22.04 2.40 -7.91
CA HIS A 111 -20.73 2.98 -8.25
C HIS A 111 -19.58 2.39 -7.42
N ALA A 112 -19.84 1.82 -6.24
CA ALA A 112 -18.80 1.18 -5.42
C ALA A 112 -18.05 0.07 -6.19
N ARG A 113 -18.77 -0.70 -7.02
CA ARG A 113 -18.21 -1.71 -7.94
C ARG A 113 -17.30 -1.16 -9.06
N LEU A 114 -17.24 0.16 -9.22
CA LEU A 114 -16.41 0.82 -10.23
C LEU A 114 -15.04 1.21 -9.66
N LEU A 115 -14.88 1.25 -8.33
CA LEU A 115 -13.60 1.52 -7.67
C LEU A 115 -12.58 0.46 -8.08
N SER A 116 -11.60 0.86 -8.89
CA SER A 116 -10.59 -0.02 -9.46
C SER A 116 -9.34 -0.14 -8.60
N HIS A 117 -9.00 0.88 -7.79
CA HIS A 117 -7.76 0.94 -7.00
C HIS A 117 -7.95 1.68 -5.65
N MET A 118 -7.61 1.03 -4.51
CA MET A 118 -7.72 1.53 -3.13
C MET A 118 -6.70 0.86 -2.19
N SER A 119 -6.20 1.56 -1.14
CA SER A 119 -5.08 1.11 -0.25
C SER A 119 -5.24 1.45 1.26
N LEU A 120 -4.74 0.58 2.16
CA LEU A 120 -4.69 0.66 3.66
C LEU A 120 -3.48 -0.17 4.22
N SER A 121 -2.96 0.01 5.47
CA SER A 121 -1.63 -0.52 5.96
C SER A 121 -1.51 -0.91 7.48
N PHE A 122 -0.44 -1.65 7.94
CA PHE A 122 0.28 -1.64 9.30
C PHE A 122 1.23 -2.88 9.66
N PRO A 123 2.00 -2.97 10.82
CA PRO A 123 3.31 -3.73 10.99
C PRO A 123 3.58 -4.82 12.14
N GLY A 124 4.86 -5.26 12.36
CA GLY A 124 5.44 -6.61 12.82
C GLY A 124 6.94 -6.69 13.38
N LEU A 125 7.67 -7.86 13.43
CA LEU A 125 9.13 -8.09 13.90
C LEU A 125 9.38 -8.87 15.27
N GLU A 126 10.31 -9.87 15.40
CA GLU A 126 11.04 -10.49 16.59
C GLU A 126 12.16 -11.50 16.17
N ALA A 127 12.99 -12.05 17.10
CA ALA A 127 14.23 -12.85 16.88
C ALA A 127 14.37 -14.15 17.73
N ILE A 128 15.42 -14.94 17.46
CA ILE A 128 15.88 -16.11 18.24
C ILE A 128 17.40 -16.01 18.49
N GLN A 129 17.87 -16.60 19.60
CA GLN A 129 19.22 -16.45 20.17
C GLN A 129 20.38 -16.81 19.22
N GLY A 130 21.21 -15.79 18.98
CA GLY A 130 22.48 -15.78 18.24
C GLY A 130 23.04 -14.35 18.35
N ARG A 131 24.15 -14.01 17.68
CA ARG A 131 24.40 -12.57 17.43
C ARG A 131 23.29 -12.10 16.48
N PRO A 132 22.60 -11.00 16.77
CA PRO A 132 21.41 -10.64 16.01
C PRO A 132 21.81 -10.11 14.63
N GLU A 133 21.47 -10.86 13.60
CA GLU A 133 21.83 -10.63 12.20
C GLU A 133 20.56 -10.64 11.33
N ALA A 134 20.48 -9.71 10.39
CA ALA A 134 19.44 -9.65 9.36
C ALA A 134 19.93 -10.36 8.09
N LEU A 135 19.05 -11.13 7.46
CA LEU A 135 19.28 -11.75 6.16
C LEU A 135 18.93 -10.75 5.05
N GLY A 136 19.85 -10.55 4.12
CA GLY A 136 19.67 -9.68 2.96
C GLY A 136 20.27 -10.26 1.70
N LEU A 137 20.00 -9.58 0.59
CA LEU A 137 20.55 -9.84 -0.73
C LEU A 137 21.42 -8.65 -1.15
N SER A 138 22.45 -8.89 -1.93
CA SER A 138 23.19 -7.86 -2.65
C SER A 138 23.26 -8.16 -4.15
N GLN A 139 23.01 -7.14 -4.98
CA GLN A 139 23.09 -7.19 -6.45
C GLN A 139 23.62 -5.86 -6.95
N ASP A 140 24.60 -5.86 -7.85
CA ASP A 140 25.22 -4.67 -8.44
C ASP A 140 25.69 -3.58 -7.44
N GLY A 141 25.98 -3.98 -6.20
CA GLY A 141 26.37 -3.08 -5.10
C GLY A 141 25.19 -2.46 -4.32
N GLU A 142 23.94 -2.79 -4.67
CA GLU A 142 22.76 -2.48 -3.87
C GLU A 142 22.46 -3.59 -2.87
N TYR A 143 22.06 -3.22 -1.64
CA TYR A 143 21.61 -4.15 -0.60
C TYR A 143 20.10 -4.01 -0.37
N LEU A 144 19.40 -5.13 -0.45
CA LEU A 144 17.94 -5.23 -0.44
C LEU A 144 17.46 -6.44 0.38
N LEU A 145 16.18 -6.42 0.76
CA LEU A 145 15.54 -7.54 1.45
C LEU A 145 14.96 -8.57 0.44
N PRO A 146 14.90 -9.87 0.79
CA PRO A 146 14.27 -10.87 -0.05
C PRO A 146 12.76 -10.64 -0.17
N LYS A 147 12.25 -10.73 -1.41
CA LYS A 147 10.84 -10.63 -1.81
C LYS A 147 10.65 -11.06 -3.26
N GLY A 148 9.54 -11.72 -3.57
CA GLY A 148 9.13 -11.94 -4.95
C GLY A 148 7.62 -12.02 -5.16
N ARG A 149 7.17 -12.86 -6.09
CA ARG A 149 5.77 -12.90 -6.53
C ARG A 149 5.05 -14.08 -5.93
N LYS A 150 3.93 -13.80 -5.26
CA LYS A 150 2.96 -14.83 -4.90
C LYS A 150 2.50 -15.61 -6.14
N ASP A 151 2.55 -16.93 -6.05
CA ASP A 151 1.99 -17.84 -7.05
C ASP A 151 0.46 -17.90 -6.98
N LEU A 152 -0.18 -18.45 -8.01
CA LEU A 152 -1.63 -18.68 -8.00
C LEU A 152 -2.00 -19.58 -6.81
N ASP A 153 -3.05 -19.21 -6.08
CA ASP A 153 -3.56 -19.90 -4.88
C ASP A 153 -2.59 -20.09 -3.68
N GLU A 154 -1.34 -19.63 -3.78
CA GLU A 154 -0.36 -19.64 -2.68
C GLU A 154 -0.69 -18.61 -1.56
N PRO A 155 -0.65 -18.96 -0.27
CA PRO A 155 -0.76 -17.99 0.83
C PRO A 155 0.48 -17.07 0.91
N LEU A 156 0.29 -15.81 1.31
CA LEU A 156 1.38 -14.82 1.39
C LEU A 156 2.51 -15.24 2.34
N GLU A 157 2.17 -15.97 3.40
CA GLU A 157 3.10 -16.60 4.34
C GLU A 157 4.04 -17.57 3.63
N GLN A 158 3.48 -18.41 2.76
CA GLN A 158 4.21 -19.43 2.00
C GLN A 158 5.03 -18.77 0.91
N THR A 159 4.48 -17.76 0.21
CA THR A 159 5.24 -16.90 -0.71
C THR A 159 6.48 -16.33 -0.04
N ALA A 160 6.34 -15.68 1.13
CA ALA A 160 7.48 -15.05 1.81
C ALA A 160 8.59 -16.06 2.16
N GLN A 161 8.22 -17.28 2.58
CA GLN A 161 9.17 -18.35 2.87
C GLN A 161 9.81 -18.94 1.61
N ARG A 162 9.03 -19.14 0.54
CA ARG A 162 9.49 -19.67 -0.74
C ARG A 162 10.43 -18.68 -1.43
N GLU A 163 10.01 -17.44 -1.61
CA GLU A 163 10.80 -16.37 -2.25
C GLU A 163 12.11 -16.12 -1.48
N THR A 164 12.08 -16.13 -0.14
CA THR A 164 13.32 -16.07 0.65
C THR A 164 14.24 -17.25 0.32
N PHE A 165 13.72 -18.47 0.21
CA PHE A 165 14.52 -19.63 -0.12
C PHE A 165 15.04 -19.61 -1.57
N GLU A 166 14.23 -19.20 -2.55
CA GLU A 166 14.63 -19.04 -3.95
C GLU A 166 15.77 -18.01 -4.07
N GLU A 167 15.57 -16.78 -3.59
CA GLU A 167 16.57 -15.71 -3.70
C GLU A 167 17.82 -15.95 -2.83
N THR A 168 17.71 -16.52 -1.63
CA THR A 168 18.85 -16.62 -0.67
C THR A 168 19.51 -18.00 -0.57
N GLY A 169 18.85 -19.08 -0.98
CA GLY A 169 19.25 -20.45 -0.68
C GLY A 169 19.09 -20.86 0.80
N ILE A 170 18.53 -19.99 1.66
CA ILE A 170 18.33 -20.25 3.09
C ILE A 170 16.86 -20.55 3.38
N ARG A 171 16.60 -21.68 4.04
CA ARG A 171 15.25 -22.03 4.51
C ARG A 171 14.92 -21.27 5.78
N VAL A 172 13.80 -20.56 5.76
CA VAL A 172 13.35 -19.75 6.90
C VAL A 172 11.97 -20.19 7.41
N ARG A 173 11.73 -20.03 8.71
CA ARG A 173 10.42 -20.32 9.34
C ARG A 173 9.81 -19.07 9.88
N LEU A 174 8.51 -18.86 9.63
CA LEU A 174 7.82 -17.72 10.21
C LEU A 174 7.97 -17.72 11.74
N LEU A 175 8.46 -16.62 12.28
CA LEU A 175 8.71 -16.45 13.70
C LEU A 175 7.51 -15.71 14.31
N PRO A 176 6.89 -16.21 15.40
CA PRO A 176 5.83 -15.49 16.11
C PRO A 176 6.40 -14.37 16.98
N VAL A 177 5.79 -13.18 16.93
CA VAL A 177 6.45 -11.95 17.42
C VAL A 177 5.56 -10.98 18.17
N ASN A 178 6.12 -10.25 19.13
CA ASN A 178 5.37 -9.32 19.97
C ASN A 178 5.03 -8.00 19.25
N ILE A 179 3.88 -8.01 18.58
CA ILE A 179 3.24 -6.86 17.93
C ILE A 179 1.80 -6.64 18.39
N ASP A 180 1.41 -5.37 18.48
CA ASP A 180 0.09 -4.93 18.90
C ASP A 180 -0.97 -5.23 17.83
N THR A 181 -1.34 -6.50 17.70
CA THR A 181 -2.36 -6.92 16.72
C THR A 181 -3.78 -6.60 17.19
N LEU A 182 -4.52 -5.92 16.30
CA LEU A 182 -5.96 -5.72 16.42
C LEU A 182 -6.77 -6.82 15.70
N ALA A 183 -6.11 -7.86 15.18
CA ALA A 183 -6.79 -9.00 14.57
C ALA A 183 -7.83 -9.60 15.52
N THR A 184 -8.99 -9.95 14.97
CA THR A 184 -10.05 -10.64 15.69
C THR A 184 -9.59 -12.02 16.08
N LEU A 185 -9.64 -12.35 17.37
CA LEU A 185 -9.31 -13.70 17.83
C LEU A 185 -10.29 -14.71 17.20
N PRO A 186 -9.78 -15.88 16.73
CA PRO A 186 -10.64 -17.00 16.37
C PRO A 186 -11.58 -17.36 17.54
N SER A 187 -12.80 -17.82 17.23
CA SER A 187 -13.84 -18.16 18.23
C SER A 187 -13.40 -19.21 19.27
N SER A 188 -12.34 -19.95 18.97
CA SER A 188 -11.69 -20.94 19.85
C SER A 188 -10.75 -20.34 20.90
N ILE A 189 -10.28 -19.09 20.73
CA ILE A 189 -9.33 -18.42 21.61
C ILE A 189 -10.04 -17.36 22.45
N LYS A 190 -9.93 -17.46 23.78
CA LYS A 190 -10.50 -16.46 24.70
C LYS A 190 -9.56 -15.26 24.82
N ALA A 191 -10.10 -14.07 25.09
CA ALA A 191 -9.31 -12.84 25.19
C ALA A 191 -8.14 -12.91 26.19
N LYS A 192 -8.31 -13.64 27.30
CA LYS A 192 -7.25 -13.89 28.30
C LYS A 192 -6.13 -14.83 27.84
N ASP A 193 -6.38 -15.59 26.77
CA ASP A 193 -5.49 -16.60 26.18
C ASP A 193 -4.97 -16.10 24.82
N ARG A 194 -5.00 -14.78 24.57
CA ARG A 194 -4.45 -14.13 23.37
C ARG A 194 -2.94 -14.42 23.28
N PRO A 195 -2.42 -14.90 22.13
CA PRO A 195 -0.99 -15.06 21.93
C PRO A 195 -0.23 -13.73 22.14
N THR A 196 0.89 -13.78 22.84
CA THR A 196 1.83 -12.66 22.97
C THR A 196 2.71 -12.48 21.74
N GLY A 197 2.75 -13.47 20.84
CA GLY A 197 3.43 -13.41 19.57
C GLY A 197 2.58 -13.97 18.43
N VAL A 198 2.63 -13.34 17.26
CA VAL A 198 1.91 -13.74 16.04
C VAL A 198 2.81 -13.69 14.80
N THR A 199 2.45 -14.40 13.73
CA THR A 199 3.24 -14.48 12.47
C THR A 199 2.67 -13.58 11.35
N GLU A 200 2.00 -12.49 11.73
CA GLU A 200 1.42 -11.51 10.80
C GLU A 200 2.53 -10.62 10.16
N PRO A 201 2.23 -9.90 9.06
CA PRO A 201 3.21 -9.04 8.38
C PRO A 201 3.84 -7.90 9.21
N ILE A 202 5.11 -7.55 8.91
CA ILE A 202 5.84 -6.36 9.42
C ILE A 202 5.63 -5.10 8.63
N ALA A 203 5.32 -5.22 7.36
CA ALA A 203 5.06 -4.04 6.58
C ALA A 203 4.28 -4.43 5.36
N VAL A 204 3.63 -3.41 4.81
CA VAL A 204 3.20 -3.41 3.43
C VAL A 204 3.88 -2.22 2.78
N THR A 205 4.84 -2.47 1.87
CA THR A 205 5.38 -1.38 1.03
C THR A 205 4.72 -1.39 -0.33
N GLN A 206 4.54 -0.19 -0.87
CA GLN A 206 3.97 0.06 -2.19
C GLN A 206 5.03 0.74 -3.06
N ARG A 207 5.46 0.08 -4.13
CA ARG A 207 6.48 0.61 -5.05
C ARG A 207 6.01 0.48 -6.50
N PHE A 208 6.03 1.57 -7.26
CA PHE A 208 5.86 1.49 -8.71
C PHE A 208 7.18 1.06 -9.36
N ASN A 209 7.13 0.11 -10.29
CA ASN A 209 8.29 -0.22 -11.11
C ASN A 209 8.42 0.72 -12.32
N THR A 210 9.51 0.59 -13.09
CA THR A 210 9.78 1.36 -14.32
C THR A 210 8.74 1.19 -15.43
N LYS A 211 7.86 0.19 -15.32
CA LYS A 211 6.72 -0.05 -16.23
C LYS A 211 5.39 0.48 -15.66
N ASN A 212 5.45 1.30 -14.61
CA ASN A 212 4.32 1.88 -13.88
C ASN A 212 3.36 0.86 -13.24
N ILE A 213 3.84 -0.38 -13.01
CA ILE A 213 3.08 -1.43 -12.32
C ILE A 213 3.34 -1.29 -10.81
N LEU A 214 2.26 -1.21 -10.03
CA LEU A 214 2.30 -1.22 -8.58
C LEU A 214 2.72 -2.60 -8.05
N LYS A 215 3.83 -2.65 -7.32
CA LYS A 215 4.20 -3.77 -6.44
C LYS A 215 3.65 -3.48 -5.04
N ILE A 216 2.94 -4.43 -4.47
CA ILE A 216 2.55 -4.46 -3.05
C ILE A 216 3.33 -5.62 -2.44
N ILE A 217 4.16 -5.34 -1.43
CA ILE A 217 5.04 -6.34 -0.80
C ILE A 217 4.64 -6.47 0.66
N PHE A 218 4.20 -7.67 1.05
CA PHE A 218 3.95 -8.03 2.44
C PHE A 218 5.23 -8.62 3.03
N TRP A 219 5.79 -7.92 4.01
CA TRP A 219 7.03 -8.32 4.67
C TRP A 219 6.67 -9.17 5.89
N TYR A 220 7.45 -10.21 6.18
CA TYR A 220 7.17 -11.14 7.27
C TYR A 220 8.40 -11.39 8.14
N VAL A 221 8.18 -11.98 9.31
CA VAL A 221 9.26 -12.44 10.19
C VAL A 221 9.61 -13.84 9.84
N ALA A 222 10.88 -14.11 9.64
CA ALA A 222 11.35 -15.47 9.64
C ALA A 222 12.69 -15.61 10.35
N ALA A 223 12.86 -16.72 11.05
CA ALA A 223 14.15 -17.18 11.53
C ALA A 223 14.78 -18.08 10.46
N GLY A 224 16.03 -17.78 10.10
CA GLY A 224 16.94 -18.68 9.39
C GLY A 224 18.14 -19.00 10.27
N ASP A 225 18.88 -20.05 9.92
CA ASP A 225 20.13 -20.41 10.60
C ASP A 225 21.32 -19.89 9.78
N SER A 226 22.04 -18.90 10.30
CA SER A 226 23.21 -18.31 9.63
C SER A 226 24.44 -19.23 9.61
N THR A 227 24.40 -20.38 10.32
CA THR A 227 25.44 -21.41 10.29
C THR A 227 25.19 -22.52 9.27
N THR A 228 23.96 -22.62 8.72
CA THR A 228 23.61 -23.57 7.67
C THR A 228 24.13 -23.09 6.31
N ALA A 229 24.73 -24.00 5.53
CA ALA A 229 25.17 -23.70 4.17
C ALA A 229 23.98 -23.42 3.25
N ARG A 230 24.07 -22.36 2.43
CA ARG A 230 23.05 -22.02 1.42
C ARG A 230 22.93 -23.13 0.37
N GLU A 231 21.69 -23.46 -0.02
CA GLU A 231 21.42 -24.35 -1.16
C GLU A 231 21.70 -23.57 -2.47
N GLU A 232 22.57 -24.10 -3.33
CA GLU A 232 22.90 -23.48 -4.62
C GLU A 232 21.87 -23.83 -5.71
N GLY A 233 21.72 -22.97 -6.71
CA GLY A 233 20.81 -23.21 -7.85
C GLY A 233 19.33 -23.02 -7.51
N THR A 234 19.01 -22.23 -6.48
CA THR A 234 17.64 -21.93 -6.04
C THR A 234 17.03 -20.70 -6.72
N GLN A 235 17.86 -19.77 -7.23
CA GLN A 235 17.45 -18.53 -7.89
C GLN A 235 16.88 -18.77 -9.30
N GLN A 236 16.01 -17.89 -9.76
CA GLN A 236 15.41 -17.97 -11.10
C GLN A 236 16.42 -17.52 -12.19
N GLU A 237 16.18 -17.88 -13.47
CA GLU A 237 17.12 -17.63 -14.59
C GLU A 237 17.51 -16.14 -14.84
N ASN A 238 16.84 -15.19 -14.18
CA ASN A 238 17.08 -13.75 -14.31
C ASN A 238 17.49 -13.10 -12.98
N GLU A 239 17.90 -13.91 -12.01
CA GLU A 239 18.28 -13.49 -10.66
C GLU A 239 19.74 -13.88 -10.42
N GLU A 240 20.52 -12.93 -9.92
CA GLU A 240 21.93 -13.09 -9.61
C GLU A 240 22.19 -12.25 -8.35
N PHE A 241 21.81 -12.82 -7.21
CA PHE A 241 21.94 -12.20 -5.89
C PHE A 241 22.99 -12.91 -5.03
N ASP A 242 23.80 -12.14 -4.31
CA ASP A 242 24.61 -12.65 -3.21
C ASP A 242 23.87 -12.55 -1.88
N THR A 243 23.86 -13.67 -1.14
CA THR A 243 23.28 -13.75 0.20
C THR A 243 24.21 -13.15 1.25
N VAL A 244 23.71 -12.22 2.07
CA VAL A 244 24.49 -11.61 3.15
C VAL A 244 23.77 -11.66 4.50
N TRP A 245 24.53 -11.91 5.56
CA TRP A 245 24.10 -11.74 6.95
C TRP A 245 24.72 -10.47 7.51
N VAL A 246 23.89 -9.59 8.10
CA VAL A 246 24.31 -8.26 8.55
C VAL A 246 23.87 -8.03 9.98
N GLY A 247 24.81 -7.81 10.90
CA GLY A 247 24.51 -7.53 12.31
C GLY A 247 23.57 -6.32 12.49
N PHE A 248 22.66 -6.39 13.46
CA PHE A 248 21.62 -5.36 13.70
C PHE A 248 22.20 -3.94 13.87
N ASP A 249 23.37 -3.81 14.51
CA ASP A 249 24.03 -2.50 14.71
C ASP A 249 24.45 -1.84 13.38
N ASN A 250 24.61 -2.62 12.31
CA ASN A 250 25.12 -2.18 11.01
C ASN A 250 24.05 -2.13 9.92
N VAL A 251 22.98 -2.94 10.00
CA VAL A 251 22.03 -3.16 8.89
C VAL A 251 21.41 -1.89 8.32
N ASN A 252 21.13 -0.90 9.15
CA ASN A 252 20.61 0.42 8.74
C ASN A 252 21.59 1.17 7.82
N SER A 253 22.89 1.05 8.08
CA SER A 253 23.95 1.62 7.24
C SER A 253 24.28 0.80 6.00
N THR A 254 23.86 -0.47 5.95
CA THR A 254 24.13 -1.39 4.84
C THR A 254 23.04 -1.35 3.77
N LEU A 255 21.76 -1.34 4.15
CA LEU A 255 20.63 -1.34 3.20
C LEU A 255 20.64 -0.10 2.31
N SER A 256 20.42 -0.28 1.00
CA SER A 256 20.47 0.82 0.04
C SER A 256 19.23 1.73 0.10
N PHE A 257 18.06 1.18 0.39
CA PHE A 257 16.78 1.90 0.33
C PHE A 257 16.28 2.32 1.71
N GLU A 258 15.87 3.58 1.84
CA GLU A 258 15.34 4.15 3.09
C GLU A 258 14.08 3.43 3.59
N ASP A 259 13.18 3.06 2.67
CA ASP A 259 12.02 2.20 2.98
C ASP A 259 12.43 0.88 3.65
N ASP A 260 13.44 0.19 3.11
CA ASP A 260 13.90 -1.12 3.61
C ASP A 260 14.54 -0.97 5.00
N ARG A 261 15.23 0.15 5.26
CA ARG A 261 15.74 0.50 6.60
C ARG A 261 14.60 0.66 7.61
N GLY A 262 13.55 1.40 7.27
CA GLY A 262 12.39 1.59 8.15
C GLY A 262 11.66 0.27 8.48
N ILE A 263 11.56 -0.65 7.50
CA ILE A 263 11.05 -2.01 7.72
C ILE A 263 11.92 -2.76 8.75
N VAL A 264 13.25 -2.68 8.61
CA VAL A 264 14.18 -3.38 9.51
C VAL A 264 14.32 -2.70 10.88
N GLU A 265 14.12 -1.40 11.01
CA GLU A 265 14.04 -0.75 12.33
C GLU A 265 12.79 -1.20 13.09
N ALA A 266 11.62 -1.17 12.45
CA ALA A 266 10.37 -1.66 13.04
C ALA A 266 10.47 -3.16 13.38
N ALA A 267 11.15 -3.93 12.51
CA ALA A 267 11.50 -5.32 12.77
C ALA A 267 12.27 -5.46 14.09
N ILE A 268 13.41 -4.78 14.19
CA ILE A 268 14.33 -4.82 15.35
C ILE A 268 13.70 -4.26 16.63
N ALA A 269 12.70 -3.38 16.51
CA ALA A 269 11.95 -2.90 17.66
C ALA A 269 11.03 -3.99 18.24
N ALA A 270 10.29 -4.68 17.37
CA ALA A 270 9.35 -5.70 17.80
C ALA A 270 10.06 -7.02 18.20
N VAL A 271 11.11 -7.42 17.46
CA VAL A 271 12.47 -7.43 18.04
C VAL A 271 12.57 -7.70 19.52
N CYS A 272 12.97 -6.66 20.23
CA CYS A 272 13.37 -6.71 21.62
C CYS A 272 12.16 -6.68 22.58
N ARG A 273 10.91 -6.80 22.11
CA ARG A 273 9.70 -6.68 22.96
C ARG A 273 9.20 -7.99 23.56
N GLY A 274 9.41 -9.14 22.96
CA GLY A 274 9.03 -10.44 23.55
C GLY A 274 10.19 -11.14 24.27
N VAL A 275 11.45 -10.74 24.01
CA VAL A 275 12.63 -11.18 24.77
C VAL A 275 12.50 -10.71 26.24
N PRO A 276 12.45 -11.63 27.22
CA PRO A 276 12.45 -11.23 28.63
C PRO A 276 13.75 -10.51 28.98
N GLN A 277 13.65 -9.33 29.60
CA GLN A 277 14.80 -8.61 30.15
C GLN A 277 15.43 -9.47 31.27
N THR A 278 16.54 -10.15 30.95
CA THR A 278 17.33 -10.88 31.95
C THR A 278 18.13 -9.90 32.79
N SER A 279 17.71 -9.72 34.04
CA SER A 279 18.45 -9.00 35.09
C SER A 279 19.71 -9.75 35.54
#